data_AF-A0A7V5T6C0-F1
#
_entry.id   AF-A0A7V5T6C0-F1
#
_cell.length_a   1.000
_cell.length_b   1.000
_cell.length_c   1.000
_cell.angle_alpha   90.00
_cell.angle_beta   90.00
_cell.angle_gamma   90.00
#
_symmetry.space_group_name_H-M   'P 1'
#
loop_
_entity.id
_entity.type
_entity.pdbx_description
1 polymer ?
#
loop_
_entity_poly.entity_id
_entity_poly.type
_entity_poly.pdbx_seq_one_letter_code
_entity_poly.pdbx_strand_id
1 'polypeptide(L)'
;MADGSYYDLYVFRGNRGQRIVVHLRSNDFQPYLTLLDENGVEILSDSGERGHAHIRCTLAHAGRYFIRVNSVRREGKGRYQLQLLEQ
;
A
#
# COMPACT_ATOMS: atom_id res chain seq x y z
N MET A 1 -5.08 9.40 10.24
CA MET A 1 -3.89 9.02 11.04
C MET A 1 -3.57 10.18 11.97
N ALA A 2 -3.42 9.93 13.28
CA ALA A 2 -3.12 10.96 14.27
C ALA A 2 -1.65 11.42 14.25
N ASP A 3 -0.79 10.70 13.53
CA ASP A 3 0.65 11.00 13.44
C ASP A 3 0.98 12.14 12.45
N GLY A 4 -0.02 12.60 11.67
CA GLY A 4 0.10 13.77 10.80
C GLY A 4 1.11 13.62 9.64
N SER A 5 1.31 12.39 9.17
CA SER A 5 2.03 12.10 7.92
C SER A 5 1.10 12.20 6.71
N TYR A 6 1.64 12.66 5.58
CA TYR A 6 0.91 12.71 4.31
C TYR A 6 0.76 11.31 3.73
N TYR A 7 -0.40 11.01 3.15
CA TYR A 7 -0.60 9.76 2.44
C TYR A 7 -1.49 9.96 1.22
N ASP A 8 -1.28 9.11 0.22
CA ASP A 8 -2.18 8.90 -0.89
C ASP A 8 -2.95 7.59 -0.66
N LEU A 9 -4.23 7.58 -1.03
CA LEU A 9 -5.10 6.41 -0.88
C LEU A 9 -5.67 6.00 -2.22
N TYR A 10 -5.40 4.77 -2.61
CA TYR A 10 -5.93 4.14 -3.82
C TYR A 10 -6.93 3.07 -3.45
N VAL A 11 -7.94 2.87 -4.29
CA VAL A 11 -8.97 1.85 -4.09
C VAL A 11 -8.98 0.91 -5.29
N PHE A 12 -9.14 -0.39 -5.01
CA PHE A 12 -9.41 -1.40 -6.03
C PHE A 12 -10.48 -2.38 -5.53
N ARG A 13 -11.10 -3.10 -6.47
CA ARG A 13 -12.00 -4.22 -6.15
C ARG A 13 -11.24 -5.51 -6.33
N GLY A 14 -11.37 -6.40 -5.36
CA GLY A 14 -10.80 -7.74 -5.39
C GLY A 14 -11.86 -8.81 -5.18
N ASN A 15 -11.52 -10.04 -5.57
CA ASN A 15 -12.33 -11.24 -5.41
C ASN A 15 -11.71 -12.17 -4.38
N ARG A 16 -12.54 -12.97 -3.71
CA ARG A 16 -12.06 -14.01 -2.79
C ARG A 16 -11.13 -14.98 -3.53
N GLY A 17 -9.96 -15.23 -2.96
CA GLY A 17 -8.93 -16.13 -3.51
C GLY A 17 -8.01 -15.49 -4.55
N GLN A 18 -8.28 -14.25 -4.97
CA GLN A 18 -7.42 -13.51 -5.90
C GLN A 18 -6.06 -13.24 -5.25
N ARG A 19 -4.97 -13.49 -5.99
CA ARG A 19 -3.61 -13.21 -5.55
C ARG A 19 -3.15 -11.90 -6.16
N ILE A 20 -2.72 -10.98 -5.31
CA ILE A 20 -2.25 -9.67 -5.73
C ILE A 20 -0.82 -9.42 -5.26
N VAL A 21 -0.11 -8.62 -6.05
CA VAL A 21 1.18 -8.04 -5.69
C VAL A 21 1.10 -6.52 -5.90
N VAL A 22 1.41 -5.76 -4.86
CA VAL A 22 1.51 -4.30 -4.94
C VAL A 22 2.96 -3.91 -4.81
N HIS A 23 3.46 -3.11 -5.76
CA HIS A 23 4.80 -2.54 -5.73
C HIS A 23 4.72 -1.02 -5.55
N LEU A 24 5.48 -0.49 -4.60
CA LEU A 24 5.64 0.94 -4.38
C LEU A 24 7.12 1.30 -4.45
N ARG A 25 7.52 2.14 -5.40
CA ARG A 25 8.90 2.62 -5.54
C ARG A 25 8.98 4.13 -5.44
N SER A 26 9.95 4.63 -4.69
CA SER A 26 10.27 6.05 -4.58
C SER A 26 11.76 6.26 -4.37
N ASN A 27 12.33 7.22 -5.09
CA ASN A 27 13.68 7.73 -4.82
C ASN A 27 13.64 8.99 -3.95
N ASP A 28 12.47 9.61 -3.78
CA ASP A 28 12.31 10.87 -3.05
C ASP A 28 12.03 10.65 -1.55
N PHE A 29 11.53 9.48 -1.16
CA PHE A 29 11.26 9.13 0.24
C PHE A 29 11.38 7.62 0.49
N GLN A 30 11.57 7.21 1.76
CA GLN A 30 11.52 5.81 2.17
C GLN A 30 10.06 5.33 2.15
N PRO A 31 9.65 4.41 1.26
CA PRO A 31 8.26 4.04 1.11
C PRO A 31 7.67 3.32 2.31
N TYR A 32 6.40 3.57 2.60
CA TYR A 32 5.59 2.80 3.53
C TYR A 32 4.27 2.46 2.86
N LEU A 33 4.04 1.17 2.61
CA LEU A 33 2.90 0.65 1.88
C LEU A 33 1.98 -0.09 2.84
N THR A 34 0.69 0.23 2.83
CA THR A 34 -0.32 -0.50 3.62
C THR A 34 -1.45 -0.99 2.73
N LEU A 35 -1.87 -2.24 2.92
CA LEU A 35 -3.12 -2.79 2.38
C LEU A 35 -4.17 -2.81 3.50
N LEU A 36 -5.34 -2.25 3.21
CA LEU A 36 -6.47 -2.13 4.14
C LEU A 36 -7.69 -2.83 3.55
N ASP A 37 -8.54 -3.38 4.42
CA ASP A 37 -9.86 -3.92 4.05
C ASP A 37 -10.90 -2.82 3.82
N GLU A 38 -12.13 -3.21 3.50
CA GLU A 38 -13.22 -2.26 3.24
C GLU A 38 -13.64 -1.40 4.44
N ASN A 39 -13.31 -1.84 5.66
CA ASN A 39 -13.55 -1.12 6.92
C ASN A 39 -12.38 -0.21 7.28
N GLY A 40 -11.32 -0.17 6.47
CA GLY A 40 -10.11 0.58 6.74
C GLY A 40 -9.20 -0.09 7.79
N VAL A 41 -9.40 -1.38 8.06
CA VAL A 41 -8.53 -2.16 8.94
C VAL A 41 -7.31 -2.62 8.17
N GLU A 42 -6.14 -2.45 8.77
CA GLU A 42 -4.88 -2.92 8.18
C GLU A 42 -4.84 -4.44 8.09
N ILE A 43 -4.62 -4.93 6.88
CA ILE A 43 -4.39 -6.34 6.60
C ILE A 43 -2.89 -6.63 6.68
N LEU A 44 -2.10 -5.83 5.96
CA LEU A 44 -0.65 -5.97 5.81
C LEU A 44 0.00 -4.60 5.58
N SER A 45 1.23 -4.43 6.05
CA SER A 45 2.08 -3.29 5.71
C SER A 45 3.51 -3.73 5.40
N ASP A 46 4.21 -2.91 4.62
CA ASP A 46 5.62 -3.07 4.30
C ASP A 46 6.33 -1.70 4.35
N SER A 47 7.39 -1.59 5.14
CA SER A 47 8.19 -0.36 5.29
C SER A 47 9.28 -0.20 4.25
N GLY A 48 9.36 -1.16 3.33
CA GLY A 48 10.29 -1.18 2.22
C GLY A 48 11.76 -1.12 2.62
N GLU A 49 12.60 -1.27 1.62
CA GLU A 49 14.04 -1.11 1.73
C GLU A 49 14.57 -0.51 0.44
N ARG A 50 15.59 0.34 0.53
CA ARG A 50 16.26 0.95 -0.64
C ARG A 50 15.28 1.58 -1.64
N GLY A 51 14.25 2.28 -1.13
CA GLY A 51 13.28 2.97 -1.98
C GLY A 51 12.20 2.06 -2.61
N HIS A 52 12.08 0.81 -2.17
CA HIS A 52 11.06 -0.11 -2.69
C HIS A 52 10.34 -0.86 -1.57
N ALA A 53 9.01 -0.76 -1.54
CA ALA A 53 8.11 -1.56 -0.72
C ALA A 53 7.23 -2.47 -1.58
N HIS A 54 6.84 -3.62 -1.06
CA HIS A 54 5.89 -4.49 -1.74
C HIS A 54 5.02 -5.33 -0.80
N ILE A 55 3.79 -5.62 -1.24
CA ILE A 55 2.85 -6.50 -0.53
C ILE A 55 2.46 -7.64 -1.47
N ARG A 56 2.46 -8.87 -0.95
CA ARG A 56 1.87 -10.05 -1.61
C ARG A 56 0.75 -10.58 -0.74
N CYS A 57 -0.46 -10.69 -1.28
CA CYS A 57 -1.63 -11.09 -0.49
C CYS A 57 -2.58 -11.96 -1.31
N THR A 58 -3.16 -12.97 -0.67
CA THR A 58 -4.34 -13.68 -1.20
C THR A 58 -5.58 -13.11 -0.51
N LEU A 59 -6.49 -12.52 -1.26
CA LEU A 59 -7.65 -11.81 -0.70
C LEU A 59 -8.64 -12.81 -0.10
N ALA A 60 -8.98 -12.64 1.17
CA ALA A 60 -9.86 -13.56 1.89
C ALA A 60 -11.34 -13.44 1.45
N HIS A 61 -11.74 -12.26 0.98
CA HIS A 61 -13.12 -11.93 0.63
C HIS A 61 -13.18 -11.16 -0.70
N ALA A 62 -14.35 -11.14 -1.32
CA ALA A 62 -14.61 -10.22 -2.42
C ALA A 62 -15.04 -8.87 -1.83
N GLY A 63 -14.56 -7.77 -2.39
CA GLY A 63 -14.87 -6.46 -1.83
C GLY A 63 -13.94 -5.36 -2.31
N ARG A 64 -14.03 -4.21 -1.64
CA ARG A 64 -13.13 -3.08 -1.85
C ARG A 64 -11.93 -3.20 -0.92
N TYR A 65 -10.77 -2.89 -1.45
CA TYR A 65 -9.53 -2.82 -0.71
C TYR A 65 -8.88 -1.47 -0.96
N PHE A 66 -8.16 -0.98 0.04
CA PHE A 66 -7.44 0.28 -0.07
C PHE A 66 -5.94 0.07 0.04
N ILE A 67 -5.20 0.74 -0.84
CA ILE A 67 -3.75 0.81 -0.80
C ILE A 67 -3.39 2.21 -0.31
N ARG A 68 -2.76 2.29 0.86
CA ARG A 68 -2.24 3.53 1.41
C ARG A 68 -0.75 3.63 1.11
N VAL A 69 -0.36 4.72 0.48
CA VAL A 69 1.03 5.07 0.17
C VAL A 69 1.44 6.21 1.09
N ASN A 70 2.50 6.02 1.86
CA ASN A 70 3.07 7.01 2.76
C ASN A 70 4.60 6.85 2.79
N SER A 71 5.29 7.66 3.58
CA SER A 71 6.69 7.48 3.93
C SER A 71 6.86 7.08 5.39
N VAL A 72 7.88 6.26 5.67
CA VAL A 72 8.33 5.92 7.03
C VAL A 72 8.64 7.16 7.86
N ARG A 73 9.11 8.25 7.22
CA ARG A 73 9.32 9.54 7.89
C ARG A 73 8.14 10.46 7.64
N ARG A 74 7.67 11.14 8.68
CA ARG A 74 6.49 12.02 8.64
C ARG A 74 6.55 13.09 7.54
N GLU A 75 7.74 13.64 7.31
CA GLU A 75 8.00 14.68 6.30
C GLU A 75 8.29 14.15 4.89
N GLY A 76 8.39 12.82 4.72
CA GLY A 76 8.71 12.19 3.46
C GLY A 76 7.63 12.44 2.41
N LYS A 77 8.01 13.11 1.33
CA LYS A 77 7.14 13.48 0.21
C LYS A 77 7.94 13.47 -1.08
N GLY A 78 7.26 13.29 -2.20
CA GLY A 78 7.89 13.32 -3.51
C GLY A 78 7.21 12.38 -4.48
N ARG A 79 7.87 12.07 -5.59
CA ARG A 79 7.29 11.23 -6.64
C ARG A 79 7.46 9.77 -6.28
N TYR A 80 6.52 8.96 -6.71
CA TYR A 80 6.60 7.52 -6.58
C TYR A 80 5.91 6.85 -7.76
N GLN A 81 6.17 5.56 -7.90
CA GLN A 81 5.46 4.67 -8.81
C GLN A 81 4.74 3.61 -7.99
N LEU A 82 3.45 3.46 -8.25
CA LEU A 82 2.61 2.42 -7.66
C LEU A 82 2.12 1.49 -8.76
N GLN A 83 2.27 0.18 -8.56
CA GLN A 83 1.80 -0.84 -9.48
C GLN A 83 1.04 -1.92 -8.72
N LEU A 84 -0.13 -2.29 -9.22
CA LEU A 84 -0.92 -3.43 -8.77
C LEU A 84 -0.87 -4.50 -9.87
N LEU A 85 -0.49 -5.72 -9.49
CA LEU A 85 -0.46 -6.88 -10.36
C LEU A 85 -1.38 -7.96 -9.77
N GLU A 86 -2.15 -8.62 -10.62
CA GLU A 86 -2.88 -9.85 -10.30
C GLU A 86 -2.06 -11.05 -10.79
N GLN A 87 -2.01 -12.12 -10.00
CA GLN A 87 -1.37 -13.39 -10.37
C GLN A 87 -2.39 -14.48 -10.66
#